data_AF-A0A3A5WF48-F1
#
_entry.id   AF-A0A3A5WF48-F1
#
_cell.length_a   1.000
_cell.length_b   1.000
_cell.length_c   1.000
_cell.angle_alpha   90.00
_cell.angle_beta   90.00
_cell.angle_gamma   90.00
#
_symmetry.space_group_name_H-M   'P 1'
#
loop_
_entity.id
_entity.type
_entity.pdbx_description
1 polymer ?
#
loop_
_entity_poly.entity_id
_entity_poly.type
_entity_poly.pdbx_seq_one_letter_code
_entity_poly.pdbx_strand_id
1 'polypeptide(L)'
;AMWDMDDVMSLVHNGINVVGIGYTVYLGSEHEHEMLTEAATFIRQAHELGMIAVVWMYPRGQAVDDEKDPQLIAGAAGVAACIGADFAKVNYPRPFEGMTAPESLGIAVEAAGRTGIICSGGGSMPPQEFLQRLHDQIHVSGCRGAATGRNIHQKDTEEAVRMAAACHAIICQGASVEDALAIYQG
;
A
#
# COMPACT_ATOMS: atom_id res chain seq x y z
N ALA A 1 -15.21 17.49 -2.69
CA ALA A 1 -14.61 16.47 -1.81
C ALA A 1 -15.72 15.51 -1.43
N MET A 2 -15.41 14.22 -1.25
CA MET A 2 -16.35 13.26 -0.66
C MET A 2 -16.16 13.37 0.85
N TRP A 3 -17.23 13.68 1.58
CA TRP A 3 -17.20 13.96 3.01
C TRP A 3 -17.75 12.80 3.84
N ASP A 4 -18.64 12.00 3.26
CA ASP A 4 -19.23 10.84 3.90
C ASP A 4 -19.47 9.68 2.91
N MET A 5 -20.08 8.59 3.40
CA MET A 5 -20.40 7.43 2.57
C MET A 5 -21.60 7.65 1.64
N ASP A 6 -22.45 8.65 1.90
CA ASP A 6 -23.56 8.98 0.99
C ASP A 6 -23.03 9.61 -0.31
N ASP A 7 -21.95 10.41 -0.22
CA ASP A 7 -21.21 10.89 -1.39
C ASP A 7 -20.64 9.71 -2.20
N VAL A 8 -20.07 8.71 -1.54
CA VAL A 8 -19.54 7.50 -2.19
C VAL A 8 -20.67 6.73 -2.88
N MET A 9 -21.79 6.51 -2.20
CA MET A 9 -22.94 5.80 -2.75
C MET A 9 -23.63 6.55 -3.88
N SER A 10 -23.55 7.88 -3.89
CA SER A 10 -24.02 8.68 -5.02
C SER A 10 -23.25 8.37 -6.31
N LEU A 11 -21.95 8.09 -6.24
CA LEU A 11 -21.17 7.65 -7.42
C LEU A 11 -21.65 6.28 -7.92
N VAL A 12 -21.89 5.34 -7.00
CA VAL A 12 -22.42 4.01 -7.33
C VAL A 12 -23.80 4.11 -7.97
N HIS A 13 -24.68 4.94 -7.41
CA HIS A 13 -26.02 5.18 -7.95
C HIS A 13 -25.97 5.74 -9.38
N ASN A 14 -24.97 6.59 -9.68
CA ASN A 14 -24.74 7.14 -11.01
C ASN A 14 -24.01 6.17 -11.97
N GLY A 15 -23.82 4.91 -11.58
CA GLY A 15 -23.25 3.86 -12.43
C GLY A 15 -21.73 3.77 -12.43
N ILE A 16 -21.03 4.47 -11.53
CA ILE A 16 -19.58 4.31 -11.36
C ILE A 16 -19.31 3.03 -10.55
N ASN A 17 -18.43 2.18 -11.05
CA ASN A 17 -18.01 0.96 -10.35
C ASN A 17 -17.03 1.28 -9.21
N VAL A 18 -17.55 1.61 -8.04
CA VAL A 18 -16.77 1.81 -6.82
C VAL A 18 -16.73 0.51 -6.03
N VAL A 19 -15.53 -0.01 -5.77
CA VAL A 19 -15.33 -1.29 -5.06
C VAL A 19 -14.84 -1.12 -3.63
N GLY A 20 -14.43 0.09 -3.26
CA GLY A 20 -13.78 0.35 -1.98
C GLY A 20 -13.48 1.82 -1.71
N ILE A 21 -12.99 2.09 -0.50
CA ILE A 21 -12.57 3.41 -0.05
C ILE A 21 -11.07 3.43 0.29
N GLY A 22 -10.48 4.63 0.25
CA GLY A 22 -9.11 4.88 0.65
C GLY A 22 -9.04 6.01 1.68
N TYR A 23 -8.31 5.82 2.78
CA TYR A 23 -8.10 6.86 3.80
C TYR A 23 -6.62 6.92 4.20
N THR A 24 -6.11 8.11 4.53
CA THR A 24 -4.72 8.28 4.99
C THR A 24 -4.68 8.64 6.47
N VAL A 25 -3.89 7.92 7.24
CA VAL A 25 -3.66 8.19 8.66
C VAL A 25 -2.19 8.51 8.86
N TYR A 26 -1.92 9.64 9.51
CA TYR A 26 -0.58 10.02 9.94
C TYR A 26 -0.39 9.74 11.43
N LEU A 27 0.25 8.61 11.75
CA LEU A 27 0.59 8.28 13.14
C LEU A 27 1.72 9.19 13.64
N GLY A 28 1.63 9.67 14.88
CA GLY A 28 2.54 10.65 15.48
C GLY A 28 2.26 12.10 15.08
N SER A 29 1.15 12.36 14.37
CA SER A 29 0.59 13.69 14.17
C SER A 29 -0.21 14.14 15.41
N GLU A 30 -0.28 15.45 15.67
CA GLU A 30 -1.16 15.99 16.74
C GLU A 30 -2.64 15.66 16.48
N HIS A 31 -3.02 15.47 15.21
CA HIS A 31 -4.36 15.08 14.78
C HIS A 31 -4.54 13.57 14.59
N GLU A 32 -3.60 12.73 15.08
CA GLU A 32 -3.67 11.27 14.94
C GLU A 32 -5.02 10.71 15.39
N HIS A 33 -5.53 11.18 16.52
CA HIS A 33 -6.77 10.71 17.12
C HIS A 33 -8.01 10.99 16.24
N GLU A 34 -8.06 12.14 15.57
CA GLU A 34 -9.13 12.51 14.64
C GLU A 34 -9.11 11.56 13.43
N MET A 35 -7.93 11.41 12.79
CA MET A 35 -7.76 10.54 11.63
C MET A 35 -8.06 9.07 11.93
N LEU A 36 -7.65 8.56 13.09
CA LEU A 36 -7.96 7.19 13.51
C LEU A 36 -9.46 6.98 13.72
N THR A 37 -10.13 7.95 14.35
CA THR A 37 -11.58 7.89 14.61
C THR A 37 -12.37 7.93 13.31
N GLU A 38 -12.00 8.82 12.39
CA GLU A 38 -12.60 8.92 11.06
C GLU A 38 -12.37 7.64 10.24
N ALA A 39 -11.13 7.17 10.17
CA ALA A 39 -10.79 5.95 9.42
C ALA A 39 -11.58 4.74 9.92
N ALA A 40 -11.59 4.48 11.24
CA ALA A 40 -12.35 3.36 11.81
C ALA A 40 -13.86 3.47 11.53
N THR A 41 -14.40 4.69 11.56
CA THR A 41 -15.82 4.95 11.26
C THR A 41 -16.13 4.63 9.79
N PHE A 42 -15.32 5.12 8.85
CA PHE A 42 -15.51 4.87 7.43
C PHE A 42 -15.28 3.41 7.04
N ILE A 43 -14.30 2.73 7.65
CA ILE A 43 -14.06 1.31 7.44
C ILE A 43 -15.30 0.50 7.81
N ARG A 44 -15.88 0.74 9.00
CA ARG A 44 -17.11 0.07 9.44
C ARG A 44 -18.26 0.29 8.45
N GLN A 45 -18.48 1.53 8.02
CA GLN A 45 -19.55 1.85 7.07
C GLN A 45 -19.31 1.24 5.69
N ALA A 46 -18.07 1.24 5.20
CA ALA A 46 -17.70 0.58 3.95
C ALA A 46 -17.98 -0.92 4.02
N HIS A 47 -17.63 -1.58 5.13
CA HIS A 47 -17.92 -3.00 5.37
C HIS A 47 -19.43 -3.29 5.43
N GLU A 48 -20.23 -2.41 6.05
CA GLU A 48 -21.70 -2.52 6.05
C GLU A 48 -22.30 -2.47 4.63
N LEU A 49 -21.61 -1.81 3.70
CA LEU A 49 -21.98 -1.69 2.28
C LEU A 49 -21.29 -2.75 1.39
N GLY A 50 -20.50 -3.67 1.97
CA GLY A 50 -19.77 -4.70 1.22
C GLY A 50 -18.58 -4.19 0.41
N MET A 51 -18.05 -3.00 0.75
CA MET A 51 -16.89 -2.39 0.11
C MET A 51 -15.60 -2.69 0.88
N ILE A 52 -14.46 -2.78 0.18
CA ILE A 52 -13.14 -2.92 0.84
C ILE A 52 -12.60 -1.56 1.30
N ALA A 53 -11.76 -1.56 2.33
CA ALA A 53 -11.08 -0.36 2.81
C ALA A 53 -9.55 -0.51 2.76
N VAL A 54 -8.89 0.46 2.12
CA VAL A 54 -7.43 0.58 2.05
C VAL A 54 -6.98 1.78 2.87
N VAL A 55 -6.09 1.57 3.84
CA VAL A 55 -5.56 2.67 4.65
C VAL A 55 -4.09 2.92 4.36
N TRP A 56 -3.73 4.15 4.02
CA TRP A 56 -2.35 4.60 3.97
C TRP A 56 -1.91 4.92 5.39
N MET A 57 -1.14 4.01 5.99
CA MET A 57 -0.65 4.12 7.36
C MET A 57 0.79 4.65 7.35
N TYR A 58 0.94 5.94 7.57
CA TYR A 58 2.24 6.60 7.54
C TYR A 58 2.58 7.19 8.91
N PRO A 59 3.55 6.63 9.65
CA PRO A 59 4.17 7.36 10.75
C PRO A 59 4.77 8.66 10.20
N ARG A 60 4.17 9.79 10.57
CA ARG A 60 4.56 11.14 10.15
C ARG A 60 3.96 12.16 11.10
N GLY A 61 4.79 13.09 11.55
CA GLY A 61 4.39 14.19 12.42
C GLY A 61 5.56 14.66 13.27
N GLN A 62 5.33 15.64 14.15
CA GLN A 62 6.39 16.15 15.01
C GLN A 62 6.95 15.11 15.98
N ALA A 63 6.18 14.04 16.28
CA ALA A 63 6.59 12.95 17.16
C ALA A 63 7.28 11.78 16.41
N VAL A 64 7.53 11.90 15.10
CA VAL A 64 8.16 10.86 14.28
C VAL A 64 9.48 11.35 13.72
N ASP A 65 10.58 10.85 14.29
CA ASP A 65 11.94 11.21 13.85
C ASP A 65 12.35 10.50 12.56
N ASP A 66 11.85 9.27 12.32
CA ASP A 66 12.16 8.48 11.12
C ASP A 66 10.94 7.73 10.60
N GLU A 67 10.38 8.21 9.49
CA GLU A 67 9.21 7.61 8.82
C GLU A 67 9.47 6.23 8.19
N LYS A 68 10.74 5.77 8.18
CA LYS A 68 11.14 4.46 7.64
C LYS A 68 11.76 3.56 8.71
N ASP A 69 11.65 3.92 9.99
CA ASP A 69 12.03 3.03 11.06
C ASP A 69 11.20 1.73 10.99
N PRO A 70 11.85 0.56 10.95
CA PRO A 70 11.13 -0.68 10.72
C PRO A 70 10.20 -1.08 11.87
N GLN A 71 10.48 -0.65 13.11
CA GLN A 71 9.59 -0.87 14.25
C GLN A 71 8.33 0.01 14.14
N LEU A 72 8.48 1.27 13.74
CA LEU A 72 7.34 2.16 13.49
C LEU A 72 6.45 1.65 12.35
N ILE A 73 7.04 1.12 11.28
CA ILE A 73 6.29 0.54 10.17
C ILE A 73 5.51 -0.71 10.61
N ALA A 74 6.11 -1.60 11.40
CA ALA A 74 5.40 -2.76 11.95
C ALA A 74 4.27 -2.36 12.90
N GLY A 75 4.49 -1.35 13.74
CA GLY A 75 3.44 -0.79 14.61
C GLY A 75 2.28 -0.21 13.80
N ALA A 76 2.58 0.57 12.75
CA ALA A 76 1.57 1.15 11.87
C ALA A 76 0.73 0.09 11.15
N ALA A 77 1.38 -1.00 10.71
CA ALA A 77 0.72 -2.16 10.12
C ALA A 77 -0.23 -2.85 11.11
N GLY A 78 0.19 -3.04 12.36
CA GLY A 78 -0.65 -3.60 13.41
C GLY A 78 -1.84 -2.70 13.79
N VAL A 79 -1.64 -1.37 13.83
CA VAL A 79 -2.74 -0.41 14.05
C VAL A 79 -3.79 -0.52 12.93
N ALA A 80 -3.36 -0.66 11.67
CA ALA A 80 -4.26 -0.85 10.54
C ALA A 80 -5.17 -2.08 10.72
N ALA A 81 -4.61 -3.17 11.24
CA ALA A 81 -5.35 -4.38 11.55
C ALA A 81 -6.36 -4.17 12.67
N CYS A 82 -5.99 -3.44 13.73
CA CYS A 82 -6.88 -3.13 14.84
C CYS A 82 -8.09 -2.27 14.44
N ILE A 83 -7.93 -1.36 13.48
CA ILE A 83 -9.04 -0.52 12.97
C ILE A 83 -9.85 -1.21 11.85
N GLY A 84 -9.52 -2.45 11.50
CA GLY A 84 -10.28 -3.27 10.56
C GLY A 84 -9.99 -3.02 9.08
N ALA A 85 -8.85 -2.42 8.73
CA ALA A 85 -8.52 -2.22 7.32
C ALA A 85 -8.34 -3.55 6.58
N ASP A 86 -8.83 -3.67 5.34
CA ASP A 86 -8.59 -4.86 4.51
C ASP A 86 -7.17 -4.88 3.97
N PHE A 87 -6.69 -3.70 3.57
CA PHE A 87 -5.32 -3.48 3.16
C PHE A 87 -4.72 -2.25 3.83
N ALA A 88 -3.42 -2.32 4.13
CA ALA A 88 -2.67 -1.20 4.65
C ALA A 88 -1.47 -0.92 3.76
N LYS A 89 -1.37 0.33 3.31
CA LYS A 89 -0.22 0.84 2.59
C LYS A 89 0.77 1.46 3.56
N VAL A 90 1.99 0.94 3.57
CA VAL A 90 3.08 1.43 4.41
C VAL A 90 4.27 1.90 3.56
N ASN A 91 5.18 2.65 4.18
CA ASN A 91 6.47 2.96 3.59
C ASN A 91 7.36 1.70 3.52
N TYR A 92 8.28 1.67 2.56
CA TYR A 92 9.31 0.64 2.53
C TYR A 92 10.34 0.92 3.64
N PRO A 93 10.50 0.02 4.63
CA PRO A 93 11.29 0.30 5.82
C PRO A 93 12.80 0.25 5.52
N ARG A 94 13.59 0.88 6.39
CA ARG A 94 15.01 0.53 6.52
C ARG A 94 15.11 -0.88 7.11
N PRO A 95 16.22 -1.60 6.87
CA PRO A 95 16.42 -2.91 7.49
C PRO A 95 16.56 -2.79 9.02
N PHE A 96 16.03 -3.77 9.76
CA PHE A 96 16.49 -4.09 11.11
C PHE A 96 17.95 -4.57 11.05
N GLU A 97 18.65 -4.50 12.19
CA GLU A 97 20.00 -5.04 12.30
C GLU A 97 20.02 -6.54 11.96
N GLY A 98 20.90 -6.94 11.04
CA GLY A 98 21.04 -8.33 10.60
C GLY A 98 19.99 -8.81 9.59
N MET A 99 19.08 -7.93 9.14
CA MET A 99 18.05 -8.27 8.15
C MET A 99 18.21 -7.42 6.89
N THR A 100 17.62 -7.87 5.79
CA THR A 100 17.39 -7.07 4.60
C THR A 100 16.12 -6.23 4.75
N ALA A 101 15.97 -5.18 3.94
CA ALA A 101 14.75 -4.37 3.92
C ALA A 101 13.46 -5.18 3.62
N PRO A 102 13.42 -6.13 2.66
CA PRO A 102 12.23 -6.93 2.45
C PRO A 102 11.95 -7.90 3.60
N GLU A 103 12.96 -8.50 4.24
CA GLU A 103 12.73 -9.31 5.45
C GLU A 103 12.16 -8.46 6.60
N SER A 104 12.64 -7.21 6.74
CA SER A 104 12.13 -6.28 7.75
C SER A 104 10.70 -5.83 7.47
N LEU A 105 10.33 -5.68 6.20
CA LEU A 105 8.93 -5.47 5.80
C LEU A 105 8.07 -6.70 6.10
N GLY A 106 8.64 -7.90 6.08
CA GLY A 106 7.95 -9.14 6.49
C GLY A 106 7.47 -9.10 7.93
N ILE A 107 8.21 -8.46 8.85
CA ILE A 107 7.75 -8.26 10.23
C ILE A 107 6.49 -7.38 10.27
N ALA A 108 6.39 -6.37 9.41
CA ALA A 108 5.17 -5.56 9.31
C ALA A 108 4.00 -6.35 8.71
N VAL A 109 4.25 -7.25 7.75
CA VAL A 109 3.25 -8.19 7.22
C VAL A 109 2.71 -9.10 8.33
N GLU A 110 3.59 -9.67 9.15
CA GLU A 110 3.19 -10.49 10.30
C GLU A 110 2.38 -9.69 11.33
N ALA A 111 2.81 -8.47 11.65
CA ALA A 111 2.13 -7.58 12.58
C ALA A 111 0.71 -7.20 12.12
N ALA A 112 0.48 -7.10 10.81
CA ALA A 112 -0.83 -6.80 10.23
C ALA A 112 -1.83 -7.96 10.29
N GLY A 113 -1.38 -9.18 10.61
CA GLY A 113 -2.24 -10.36 10.71
C GLY A 113 -3.00 -10.65 9.42
N ARG A 114 -4.33 -10.41 9.41
CA ARG A 114 -5.19 -10.66 8.23
C ARG A 114 -5.29 -9.47 7.28
N THR A 115 -4.89 -8.27 7.71
CA THR A 115 -4.84 -7.08 6.87
C THR A 115 -3.69 -7.23 5.89
N GLY A 116 -3.98 -7.07 4.59
CA GLY A 116 -2.98 -7.21 3.54
C GLY A 116 -2.07 -5.99 3.49
N ILE A 117 -0.77 -6.19 3.70
CA ILE A 117 0.20 -5.11 3.49
C ILE A 117 0.48 -4.96 2.01
N ILE A 118 0.38 -3.72 1.53
CA ILE A 118 0.85 -3.29 0.21
C ILE A 118 1.93 -2.23 0.41
N CYS A 119 2.99 -2.28 -0.39
CA CYS A 119 4.07 -1.30 -0.27
C CYS A 119 4.12 -0.39 -1.49
N SER A 120 4.64 0.83 -1.28
CA SER A 120 4.96 1.72 -2.40
C SER A 120 6.29 1.33 -3.06
N GLY A 121 6.39 1.58 -4.36
CA GLY A 121 7.66 1.56 -5.08
C GLY A 121 8.60 2.73 -4.78
N GLY A 122 8.18 3.71 -3.98
CA GLY A 122 8.95 4.92 -3.69
C GLY A 122 8.93 5.97 -4.83
N GLY A 123 10.04 6.68 -4.99
CA GLY A 123 10.26 7.63 -6.10
C GLY A 123 10.43 6.93 -7.45
N SER A 124 10.65 7.71 -8.50
CA SER A 124 11.02 7.15 -9.81
C SER A 124 12.35 6.40 -9.69
N MET A 125 12.40 5.18 -10.22
CA MET A 125 13.54 4.27 -10.14
C MET A 125 13.82 3.64 -11.51
N PRO A 126 15.05 3.15 -11.74
CA PRO A 126 15.33 2.28 -12.88
C PRO A 126 14.35 1.07 -12.90
N PRO A 127 13.78 0.72 -14.06
CA PRO A 127 12.79 -0.35 -14.19
C PRO A 127 13.18 -1.67 -13.53
N GLN A 128 14.42 -2.14 -13.75
CA GLN A 128 14.91 -3.38 -13.18
C GLN A 128 14.97 -3.34 -11.65
N GLU A 129 15.45 -2.24 -11.06
CA GLU A 129 15.51 -2.08 -9.60
C GLU A 129 14.10 -2.02 -8.99
N PHE A 130 13.16 -1.37 -9.69
CA PHE A 130 11.77 -1.30 -9.26
C PHE A 130 11.09 -2.66 -9.29
N LEU A 131 11.26 -3.42 -10.39
CA LEU A 131 10.70 -4.77 -10.52
C LEU A 131 11.35 -5.75 -9.53
N GLN A 132 12.65 -5.66 -9.28
CA GLN A 132 13.32 -6.45 -8.24
C GLN A 132 12.74 -6.15 -6.86
N ARG A 133 12.59 -4.86 -6.51
CA ARG A 133 11.99 -4.49 -5.23
C ARG A 133 10.56 -4.98 -5.11
N LEU A 134 9.75 -4.84 -6.16
CA LEU A 134 8.37 -5.33 -6.17
C LEU A 134 8.32 -6.84 -5.95
N HIS A 135 9.17 -7.59 -6.66
CA HIS A 135 9.29 -9.03 -6.49
C HIS A 135 9.65 -9.40 -5.05
N ASP A 136 10.63 -8.75 -4.44
CA ASP A 136 11.05 -9.06 -3.07
C ASP A 136 9.96 -8.71 -2.05
N GLN A 137 9.20 -7.62 -2.27
CA GLN A 137 8.04 -7.30 -1.43
C GLN A 137 6.98 -8.41 -1.44
N ILE A 138 6.73 -9.04 -2.60
CA ILE A 138 5.75 -10.12 -2.70
C ILE A 138 6.32 -11.44 -2.18
N HIS A 139 7.50 -11.85 -2.64
CA HIS A 139 8.03 -13.20 -2.45
C HIS A 139 8.92 -13.37 -1.21
N VAL A 140 9.50 -12.29 -0.69
CA VAL A 140 10.32 -12.32 0.54
C VAL A 140 9.51 -11.77 1.72
N SER A 141 8.90 -10.60 1.57
CA SER A 141 8.14 -9.99 2.68
C SER A 141 6.76 -10.64 2.89
N GLY A 142 6.14 -11.19 1.84
CA GLY A 142 4.76 -11.68 1.89
C GLY A 142 3.71 -10.58 1.75
N CYS A 143 4.05 -9.42 1.18
CA CYS A 143 3.06 -8.40 0.85
C CYS A 143 2.01 -8.95 -0.13
N ARG A 144 0.77 -8.45 -0.01
CA ARG A 144 -0.38 -8.89 -0.82
C ARG A 144 -0.65 -7.99 -2.03
N GLY A 145 0.35 -7.21 -2.44
CA GLY A 145 0.28 -6.31 -3.58
C GLY A 145 1.18 -5.09 -3.43
N ALA A 146 0.98 -4.12 -4.32
CA ALA A 146 1.70 -2.85 -4.32
C ALA A 146 0.81 -1.70 -4.76
N ALA A 147 1.21 -0.48 -4.41
CA ALA A 147 0.54 0.74 -4.82
C ALA A 147 1.52 1.67 -5.54
N THR A 148 1.52 1.57 -6.87
CA THR A 148 2.50 2.21 -7.74
C THR A 148 1.88 3.40 -8.48
N GLY A 149 2.46 4.59 -8.27
CA GLY A 149 2.08 5.81 -9.00
C GLY A 149 3.15 6.18 -10.03
N ARG A 150 4.11 7.00 -9.59
CA ARG A 150 5.11 7.67 -10.47
C ARG A 150 5.93 6.72 -11.35
N ASN A 151 6.26 5.51 -10.88
CA ASN A 151 6.97 4.51 -11.68
C ASN A 151 6.18 4.01 -12.91
N ILE A 152 4.88 4.33 -13.01
CA ILE A 152 4.03 4.05 -14.16
C ILE A 152 3.69 5.35 -14.88
N HIS A 153 2.94 6.27 -14.25
CA HIS A 153 2.31 7.39 -14.97
C HIS A 153 3.25 8.55 -15.36
N GLN A 154 4.52 8.51 -14.98
CA GLN A 154 5.53 9.49 -15.47
C GLN A 154 6.27 9.00 -16.72
N LYS A 155 5.99 7.78 -17.18
CA LYS A 155 6.48 7.23 -18.44
C LYS A 155 5.56 7.65 -19.60
N ASP A 156 5.99 7.39 -20.83
CA ASP A 156 5.06 7.49 -21.96
C ASP A 156 3.97 6.40 -21.86
N THR A 157 2.94 6.51 -22.70
CA THR A 157 1.78 5.62 -22.62
C THR A 157 2.14 4.15 -22.87
N GLU A 158 3.02 3.87 -23.83
CA GLU A 158 3.37 2.49 -24.17
C GLU A 158 4.23 1.86 -23.06
N GLU A 159 5.23 2.58 -22.58
CA GLU A 159 6.05 2.16 -21.45
C GLU A 159 5.23 2.01 -20.16
N ALA A 160 4.27 2.89 -19.91
CA ALA A 160 3.39 2.82 -18.74
C ALA A 160 2.52 1.55 -18.79
N VAL A 161 1.96 1.22 -19.96
CA VAL A 161 1.18 -0.02 -20.16
C VAL A 161 2.05 -1.25 -19.93
N ARG A 162 3.25 -1.30 -20.53
CA ARG A 162 4.17 -2.43 -20.33
C ARG A 162 4.65 -2.55 -18.89
N MET A 163 4.92 -1.43 -18.21
CA MET A 163 5.29 -1.43 -16.79
C MET A 163 4.15 -1.93 -15.91
N ALA A 164 2.90 -1.53 -16.19
CA ALA A 164 1.73 -2.05 -15.48
C ALA A 164 1.55 -3.56 -15.70
N ALA A 165 1.76 -4.05 -16.93
CA ALA A 165 1.73 -5.47 -17.25
C ALA A 165 2.83 -6.26 -16.52
N ALA A 166 4.05 -5.73 -16.47
CA ALA A 166 5.17 -6.31 -15.71
C ALA A 166 4.86 -6.39 -14.20
N CYS A 167 4.29 -5.32 -13.62
CA CYS A 167 3.84 -5.34 -12.22
C CYS A 167 2.77 -6.42 -11.98
N HIS A 168 1.79 -6.53 -12.88
CA HIS A 168 0.73 -7.53 -12.81
C HIS A 168 1.30 -8.96 -12.87
N ALA A 169 2.27 -9.21 -13.74
CA ALA A 169 2.91 -10.52 -13.85
C ALA A 169 3.57 -10.95 -12.53
N ILE A 170 4.28 -10.04 -11.86
CA ILE A 170 4.88 -10.32 -10.54
C ILE A 170 3.79 -10.53 -9.49
N ILE A 171 2.87 -9.56 -9.32
CA ILE A 171 1.91 -9.54 -8.20
C ILE A 171 0.86 -10.65 -8.31
N CYS A 172 0.32 -10.88 -9.51
CA CYS A 172 -0.83 -11.75 -9.72
C CYS A 172 -0.47 -13.11 -10.32
N GLN A 173 0.68 -13.24 -10.98
CA GLN A 173 1.06 -14.45 -11.71
C GLN A 173 2.33 -15.11 -11.16
N GLY A 174 3.02 -14.48 -10.20
CA GLY A 174 4.25 -15.02 -9.61
C GLY A 174 5.42 -15.08 -10.59
N ALA A 175 5.45 -14.20 -11.58
CA ALA A 175 6.53 -14.13 -12.57
C ALA A 175 7.86 -13.74 -11.93
N SER A 176 8.96 -14.22 -12.52
CA SER A 176 10.30 -13.80 -12.12
C SER A 176 10.58 -12.34 -12.54
N VAL A 177 11.62 -11.74 -11.96
CA VAL A 177 12.07 -10.39 -12.36
C VAL A 177 12.53 -10.36 -13.82
N GLU A 178 13.14 -11.44 -14.31
CA GLU A 178 13.57 -11.57 -15.70
C GLU A 178 12.36 -11.55 -16.65
N ASP A 179 11.34 -12.36 -16.37
CA ASP A 179 10.11 -12.41 -17.18
C ASP A 179 9.37 -11.07 -17.17
N ALA A 180 9.27 -10.43 -16.00
CA ALA A 180 8.65 -9.13 -15.87
C ALA A 180 9.43 -8.04 -16.63
N LEU A 181 10.76 -8.11 -16.65
CA LEU A 181 11.60 -7.18 -17.39
C LEU A 181 11.45 -7.39 -18.90
N ALA A 182 11.35 -8.63 -19.37
CA ALA A 182 11.05 -8.93 -20.77
C ALA A 182 9.70 -8.33 -21.19
N ILE A 183 8.65 -8.49 -20.37
CA ILE A 183 7.35 -7.84 -20.60
C ILE A 183 7.48 -6.31 -20.70
N TYR A 184 8.31 -5.70 -19.84
CA TYR A 184 8.53 -4.24 -19.88
C TYR A 184 9.27 -3.79 -21.15
N GLN A 185 10.25 -4.57 -21.61
CA GLN A 185 11.08 -4.26 -22.77
C GLN A 185 10.35 -4.44 -24.11
N GLY A 186 9.31 -5.29 -24.14
CA GLY A 186 8.52 -5.61 -25.34
C GLY A 186 9.17 -6.69 -26.18
#